data_AF-A0A6A9JYD2-F1
#
_entry.id   AF-A0A6A9JYD2-F1
#
_cell.length_a   1.000
_cell.length_b   1.000
_cell.length_c   1.000
_cell.angle_alpha   90.00
_cell.angle_beta   90.00
_cell.angle_gamma   90.00
#
_symmetry.space_group_name_H-M   'P 1'
#
loop_
_entity.id
_entity.type
_entity.pdbx_description
1 polymer ?
#
loop_
_entity_poly.entity_id
_entity_poly.type
_entity_poly.pdbx_seq_one_letter_code
_entity_poly.pdbx_strand_id
1 'polypeptide(L)'
;MFTEENEDADVYIEGDDKISKEIKTLEEKHKYKINRRLLKRLLMISRKLEVGPIGVTNDLSQLEEGLKKEKDSKSIFRGEFNKTRKILSKHLADTERKAGFHILPGGRVKIYAAAVNSETFEKQQIAQPMHFKDLVSPRHGEFTHRIQWYILYSTIKDMPFSSFFRIYAGILQYTELWDVFFDRTETASDHRATSGYDFRCPELFNDWLRGPDSKAKFPLLSEILANRFNKRENYSAEDYLAKKIYRTDFKKLGEPQKNAISKSIEDMSSYYMYDNKITTYKKEN
;
A
#
# COMPACT_ATOMS: atom_id res chain seq x y z
N MET A 1 27.04 6.28 14.45
CA MET A 1 27.82 5.09 14.85
C MET A 1 27.03 4.48 15.99
N PHE A 2 26.31 3.38 15.77
CA PHE A 2 25.43 2.79 16.78
C PHE A 2 25.69 1.29 16.84
N THR A 3 25.97 0.86 18.07
CA THR A 3 26.51 -0.42 18.49
C THR A 3 25.52 -1.57 18.28
N GLU A 4 26.10 -2.72 17.93
CA GLU A 4 25.45 -4.02 17.85
C GLU A 4 24.90 -4.42 19.23
N GLU A 5 23.62 -4.75 19.32
CA GLU A 5 23.11 -5.52 20.44
C GLU A 5 22.21 -6.67 19.97
N ASN A 6 22.64 -7.84 20.44
CA ASN A 6 21.99 -9.13 20.65
C ASN A 6 21.52 -9.94 19.43
N GLU A 7 22.37 -10.94 19.16
CA GLU A 7 22.14 -12.17 18.43
C GLU A 7 21.13 -13.05 19.18
N ASP A 8 20.01 -13.37 18.54
CA ASP A 8 19.20 -14.54 18.94
C ASP A 8 18.52 -15.17 17.71
N ALA A 9 18.85 -16.45 17.54
CA ALA A 9 18.25 -17.53 16.74
C ALA A 9 17.73 -17.20 15.32
N ASP A 10 18.58 -17.45 14.31
CA ASP A 10 18.14 -17.66 12.93
C ASP A 10 17.36 -18.99 12.83
N VAL A 11 16.03 -18.89 12.76
CA VAL A 11 15.17 -20.02 12.39
C VAL A 11 15.27 -20.21 10.88
N TYR A 12 15.91 -21.29 10.45
CA TYR A 12 15.97 -21.70 9.05
C TYR A 12 14.58 -22.16 8.60
N ILE A 13 13.99 -21.50 7.60
CA ILE A 13 12.70 -21.88 7.01
C ILE A 13 12.93 -22.19 5.53
N GLU A 14 12.36 -23.30 5.07
CA GLU A 14 12.43 -23.78 3.69
C GLU A 14 12.04 -22.66 2.68
N GLY A 15 12.92 -22.42 1.70
CA GLY A 15 12.80 -21.32 0.73
C GLY A 15 13.75 -20.13 0.95
N ASP A 16 14.73 -20.28 1.85
CA ASP A 16 15.81 -19.33 2.11
C ASP A 16 16.68 -19.05 0.86
N ASP A 17 16.80 -20.00 -0.07
CA ASP A 17 17.59 -19.83 -1.31
C ASP A 17 16.99 -18.82 -2.29
N LYS A 18 15.65 -18.79 -2.44
CA LYS A 18 14.97 -17.82 -3.32
C LYS A 18 15.05 -16.42 -2.72
N ILE A 19 14.86 -16.30 -1.40
CA ILE A 19 15.00 -15.04 -0.66
C ILE A 19 16.44 -14.54 -0.76
N SER A 20 17.42 -15.42 -0.58
CA SER A 20 18.84 -15.07 -0.66
C SER A 20 19.25 -14.61 -2.06
N LYS A 21 18.70 -15.22 -3.12
CA LYS A 21 18.89 -14.77 -4.51
C LYS A 21 18.29 -13.38 -4.74
N GLU A 22 17.06 -13.14 -4.29
CA GLU A 22 16.38 -11.85 -4.45
C GLU A 22 17.09 -10.74 -3.66
N ILE A 23 17.56 -11.02 -2.43
CA ILE A 23 18.43 -10.12 -1.66
C ILE A 23 19.70 -9.80 -2.44
N LYS A 24 20.40 -10.83 -2.95
CA LYS A 24 21.65 -10.64 -3.68
C LYS A 24 21.44 -9.79 -4.93
N THR A 25 20.37 -10.02 -5.69
CA THR A 25 20.01 -9.18 -6.85
C THR A 25 19.75 -7.73 -6.45
N LEU A 26 18.99 -7.49 -5.38
CA LEU A 26 18.73 -6.14 -4.86
C LEU A 26 20.00 -5.44 -4.38
N GLU A 27 20.92 -6.17 -3.73
CA GLU A 27 22.20 -5.63 -3.26
C GLU A 27 23.17 -5.30 -4.40
N GLU A 28 23.27 -6.20 -5.39
CA GLU A 28 24.12 -6.02 -6.57
C GLU A 28 23.65 -4.85 -7.44
N LYS A 29 22.33 -4.72 -7.64
CA LYS A 29 21.76 -3.69 -8.50
C LYS A 29 21.88 -2.29 -7.90
N HIS A 30 21.87 -2.15 -6.57
CA HIS A 30 21.66 -0.82 -5.95
C HIS A 30 22.66 -0.38 -4.88
N LYS A 31 23.65 -1.20 -4.48
CA LYS A 31 24.65 -0.86 -3.45
C LYS A 31 24.04 -0.29 -2.15
N TYR A 32 22.81 -0.68 -1.81
CA TYR A 32 22.12 -0.14 -0.65
C TYR A 32 22.79 -0.59 0.65
N LYS A 33 22.83 0.30 1.65
CA LYS A 33 23.11 -0.06 3.05
C LYS A 33 21.80 -0.44 3.76
N ILE A 34 20.99 -1.31 3.16
CA ILE A 34 19.84 -1.87 3.86
C ILE A 34 20.35 -2.98 4.78
N ASN A 35 19.85 -3.02 6.01
CA ASN A 35 20.17 -4.09 6.93
C ASN A 35 19.65 -5.43 6.35
N ARG A 36 20.55 -6.37 6.04
CA ARG A 36 20.21 -7.69 5.47
C ARG A 36 19.16 -8.44 6.28
N ARG A 37 19.20 -8.38 7.61
CA ARG A 37 18.20 -9.03 8.48
C ARG A 37 16.83 -8.39 8.29
N LEU A 38 16.78 -7.06 8.14
CA LEU A 38 15.55 -6.32 7.85
C LEU A 38 14.96 -6.73 6.49
N LEU A 39 15.80 -6.79 5.45
CA LEU A 39 15.37 -7.18 4.11
C LEU A 39 14.90 -8.65 4.05
N LYS A 40 15.60 -9.56 4.72
CA LYS A 40 15.18 -10.96 4.86
C LYS A 40 13.82 -11.06 5.55
N ARG A 41 13.61 -10.36 6.67
CA ARG A 41 12.31 -10.31 7.34
C ARG A 41 11.23 -9.76 6.42
N LEU A 42 11.51 -8.69 5.67
CA LEU A 42 10.59 -8.10 4.71
C LEU A 42 10.15 -9.08 3.62
N LEU A 43 11.09 -9.81 3.03
CA LEU A 43 10.82 -10.84 2.03
C LEU A 43 10.05 -12.03 2.60
N MET A 44 10.35 -12.43 3.84
CA MET A 44 9.58 -13.46 4.53
C MET A 44 8.13 -13.04 4.77
N ILE A 45 7.88 -11.79 5.15
CA ILE A 45 6.53 -11.31 5.41
C ILE A 45 5.76 -11.12 4.09
N SER A 46 6.40 -10.55 3.06
CA SER A 46 5.76 -10.35 1.75
C SER A 46 5.40 -11.65 1.05
N ARG A 47 6.05 -12.77 1.40
CA ARG A 47 5.68 -14.10 0.92
C ARG A 47 4.26 -14.51 1.27
N LYS A 48 3.67 -14.00 2.36
CA LYS A 48 2.24 -14.20 2.63
C LYS A 48 1.37 -13.68 1.50
N LEU A 49 1.73 -12.56 0.90
CA LEU A 49 1.06 -12.00 -0.26
C LEU A 49 1.37 -12.82 -1.53
N GLU A 50 2.62 -13.30 -1.67
CA GLU A 50 3.02 -14.15 -2.81
C GLU A 50 2.23 -15.46 -2.91
N VAL A 51 2.00 -16.14 -1.78
CA VAL A 51 1.25 -17.41 -1.76
C VAL A 51 -0.27 -17.22 -1.84
N GLY A 52 -0.72 -15.99 -2.04
CA GLY A 52 -2.10 -15.66 -2.38
C GLY A 52 -3.11 -16.00 -1.27
N PRO A 53 -4.28 -16.58 -1.61
CA PRO A 53 -5.36 -16.80 -0.65
C PRO A 53 -4.92 -17.52 0.63
N ILE A 54 -4.03 -18.51 0.52
CA ILE A 54 -3.56 -19.31 1.66
C ILE A 54 -2.84 -18.42 2.68
N GLY A 55 -1.99 -17.50 2.20
CA GLY A 55 -1.15 -16.67 3.07
C GLY A 55 -1.88 -15.54 3.77
N VAL A 56 -3.04 -15.11 3.25
CA VAL A 56 -3.76 -13.92 3.72
C VAL A 56 -5.10 -14.22 4.39
N THR A 57 -5.62 -15.45 4.31
CA THR A 57 -6.98 -15.79 4.76
C THR A 57 -7.23 -15.45 6.23
N ASN A 58 -6.27 -15.74 7.12
CA ASN A 58 -6.44 -15.44 8.55
C ASN A 58 -6.49 -13.94 8.83
N ASP A 59 -5.65 -13.17 8.14
CA ASP A 59 -5.56 -11.72 8.27
C ASP A 59 -6.84 -11.06 7.73
N LEU A 60 -7.34 -11.51 6.58
CA LEU A 60 -8.61 -11.05 6.01
C LEU A 60 -9.84 -11.46 6.84
N SER A 61 -9.79 -12.61 7.52
CA SER A 61 -10.85 -13.01 8.44
C SER A 61 -10.96 -12.05 9.63
N GLN A 62 -9.82 -11.61 10.17
CA GLN A 62 -9.79 -10.61 11.24
C GLN A 62 -10.32 -9.26 10.76
N LEU A 63 -9.95 -8.86 9.54
CA LEU A 63 -10.48 -7.65 8.91
C LEU A 63 -12.00 -7.72 8.76
N GLU A 64 -12.51 -8.78 8.14
CA GLU A 64 -13.95 -9.01 7.94
C GLU A 64 -14.73 -8.97 9.26
N GLU A 65 -14.22 -9.63 10.31
CA GLU A 65 -14.83 -9.61 11.64
C GLU A 65 -14.84 -8.21 12.25
N GLY A 66 -13.75 -7.45 12.06
CA GLY A 66 -13.67 -6.04 12.44
C GLY A 66 -14.72 -5.18 11.74
N LEU A 67 -14.94 -5.42 10.44
CA LEU A 67 -15.97 -4.72 9.66
C LEU A 67 -17.38 -5.04 10.13
N LYS A 68 -17.66 -6.32 10.48
CA LYS A 68 -18.95 -6.75 11.04
C LYS A 68 -19.24 -6.05 12.37
N LYS A 69 -18.27 -6.05 13.30
CA LYS A 69 -18.41 -5.34 14.59
C LYS A 69 -18.65 -3.83 14.41
N GLU A 70 -17.98 -3.20 13.46
CA GLU A 70 -18.22 -1.79 13.15
C GLU A 70 -19.58 -1.51 12.50
N LYS A 71 -20.09 -2.47 11.72
CA LYS A 71 -21.42 -2.41 11.13
C LYS A 71 -22.50 -2.53 12.19
N ASP A 72 -22.31 -3.42 13.17
CA ASP A 72 -23.31 -3.73 14.20
C ASP A 72 -23.33 -2.71 15.34
N SER A 73 -22.16 -2.19 15.75
CA SER A 73 -22.03 -1.16 16.80
C SER A 73 -22.67 0.19 16.42
N LYS A 74 -22.94 0.41 15.14
CA LYS A 74 -23.78 1.51 14.68
C LYS A 74 -25.12 0.89 14.32
N SER A 75 -26.20 1.24 15.00
CA SER A 75 -27.56 0.90 14.52
C SER A 75 -27.80 1.62 13.18
N ILE A 76 -27.26 1.10 12.07
CA ILE A 76 -27.45 1.67 10.74
C ILE A 76 -28.82 1.21 10.27
N PHE A 77 -29.85 1.84 10.83
CA PHE A 77 -31.20 1.86 10.27
C PHE A 77 -31.08 2.36 8.81
N ARG A 78 -31.56 1.50 7.89
CA ARG A 78 -32.02 1.76 6.53
C ARG A 78 -31.26 2.84 5.72
N GLY A 79 -30.53 2.39 4.69
CA GLY A 79 -30.67 3.03 3.37
C GLY A 79 -29.54 3.89 2.78
N GLU A 80 -28.30 3.91 3.29
CA GLU A 80 -27.25 4.75 2.67
C GLU A 80 -25.90 4.08 2.44
N PHE A 81 -25.66 3.71 1.18
CA PHE A 81 -24.42 3.21 0.56
C PHE A 81 -23.14 4.02 0.90
N ASN A 82 -23.25 5.32 1.19
CA ASN A 82 -22.10 6.14 1.61
C ASN A 82 -21.55 5.76 3.01
N LYS A 83 -22.28 4.96 3.79
CA LYS A 83 -21.88 4.57 5.16
C LYS A 83 -20.96 3.33 5.20
N THR A 84 -21.03 2.41 4.23
CA THR A 84 -20.20 1.18 4.21
C THR A 84 -18.73 1.45 3.90
N ARG A 85 -18.41 2.38 2.99
CA ARG A 85 -17.01 2.85 2.79
C ARG A 85 -16.40 3.39 4.09
N LYS A 86 -17.20 4.13 4.87
CA LYS A 86 -16.72 4.73 6.12
C LYS A 86 -16.34 3.67 7.14
N ILE A 87 -16.93 2.47 7.07
CA ILE A 87 -16.57 1.34 7.94
C ILE A 87 -15.17 0.84 7.59
N LEU A 88 -14.89 0.48 6.33
CA LEU A 88 -13.55 0.03 5.94
C LEU A 88 -12.48 1.11 6.18
N SER A 89 -12.76 2.36 5.81
CA SER A 89 -11.80 3.46 6.03
C SER A 89 -11.53 3.70 7.52
N LYS A 90 -12.55 3.58 8.37
CA LYS A 90 -12.42 3.74 9.82
C LYS A 90 -11.66 2.56 10.42
N HIS A 91 -12.02 1.32 10.07
CA HIS A 91 -11.38 0.14 10.62
C HIS A 91 -9.89 0.09 10.32
N LEU A 92 -9.52 0.34 9.06
CA LEU A 92 -8.12 0.46 8.67
C LEU A 92 -7.44 1.61 9.44
N ALA A 93 -8.07 2.78 9.50
CA ALA A 93 -7.52 3.93 10.25
C ALA A 93 -7.34 3.65 11.76
N ASP A 94 -8.23 2.91 12.39
CA ASP A 94 -8.14 2.56 13.80
C ASP A 94 -7.00 1.54 14.03
N THR A 95 -6.81 0.62 13.09
CA THR A 95 -5.67 -0.32 13.10
C THR A 95 -4.35 0.41 12.88
N GLU A 96 -4.29 1.30 11.90
CA GLU A 96 -3.11 2.11 11.59
C GLU A 96 -2.73 3.01 12.78
N ARG A 97 -3.71 3.62 13.47
CA ARG A 97 -3.44 4.39 14.69
C ARG A 97 -2.87 3.53 15.82
N LYS A 98 -3.39 2.33 16.03
CA LYS A 98 -2.83 1.37 17.00
C LYS A 98 -1.41 0.96 16.61
N ALA A 99 -1.15 0.86 15.31
CA ALA A 99 0.16 0.60 14.76
C ALA A 99 1.08 1.82 14.79
N GLY A 100 0.67 2.97 15.36
CA GLY A 100 1.51 4.17 15.53
C GLY A 100 1.50 5.16 14.35
N PHE A 101 0.70 4.92 13.31
CA PHE A 101 0.56 5.89 12.21
C PHE A 101 -0.24 7.11 12.63
N HIS A 102 0.19 8.26 12.11
CA HIS A 102 -0.61 9.47 12.11
C HIS A 102 -1.73 9.35 11.07
N ILE A 103 -2.97 9.58 11.49
CA ILE A 103 -4.15 9.52 10.62
C ILE A 103 -4.91 10.83 10.69
N LEU A 104 -5.26 11.38 9.52
CA LEU A 104 -5.98 12.65 9.44
C LEU A 104 -7.42 12.50 9.97
N PRO A 105 -8.06 13.60 10.42
CA PRO A 105 -9.42 13.59 10.94
C PRO A 105 -10.42 12.89 10.00
N GLY A 106 -11.24 12.02 10.58
CA GLY A 106 -12.24 11.22 9.87
C GLY A 106 -11.70 9.95 9.22
N GLY A 107 -10.51 9.46 9.62
CA GLY A 107 -9.89 8.26 9.05
C GLY A 107 -9.37 8.49 7.62
N ARG A 108 -9.02 9.74 7.31
CA ARG A 108 -8.53 10.12 5.98
C ARG A 108 -7.02 9.88 5.90
N VAL A 109 -6.61 9.41 4.74
CA VAL A 109 -5.19 9.34 4.32
C VAL A 109 -4.94 10.43 3.28
N LYS A 110 -3.69 10.90 3.17
CA LYS A 110 -3.33 11.88 2.14
C LYS A 110 -3.48 11.22 0.77
N ILE A 111 -4.02 11.98 -0.18
CA ILE A 111 -4.03 11.57 -1.58
C ILE A 111 -2.78 12.18 -2.21
N TYR A 112 -1.89 11.35 -2.75
CA TYR A 112 -0.77 11.82 -3.55
C TYR A 112 -1.24 12.12 -4.96
N ALA A 113 -2.03 13.18 -5.05
CA ALA A 113 -2.38 13.86 -6.27
C ALA A 113 -1.73 15.24 -6.21
N ALA A 114 -0.70 15.47 -7.01
CA ALA A 114 -0.18 16.81 -7.31
C ALA A 114 0.51 17.64 -6.19
N ALA A 115 0.61 17.20 -4.93
CA ALA A 115 0.91 18.15 -3.83
C ALA A 115 2.09 17.82 -2.93
N VAL A 116 2.88 16.78 -3.24
CA VAL A 116 4.02 16.40 -2.40
C VAL A 116 5.18 16.13 -3.33
N ASN A 117 6.06 17.13 -3.46
CA ASN A 117 7.37 16.93 -4.05
C ASN A 117 8.14 15.87 -3.22
N SER A 118 9.16 15.25 -3.81
CA SER A 118 9.98 14.22 -3.14
C SER A 118 10.42 14.63 -1.73
N GLU A 119 10.78 15.90 -1.54
CA GLU A 119 11.12 16.48 -0.24
C GLU A 119 9.97 16.44 0.78
N THR A 120 8.73 16.72 0.36
CA THR A 120 7.55 16.63 1.22
C THR A 120 7.19 15.16 1.49
N PHE A 121 7.49 14.26 0.57
CA PHE A 121 7.27 12.82 0.76
C PHE A 121 8.25 12.32 1.81
N GLU A 122 9.55 12.58 1.66
CA GLU A 122 10.56 12.26 2.66
C GLU A 122 10.27 12.89 4.02
N LYS A 123 10.04 14.21 4.08
CA LYS A 123 9.79 14.91 5.35
C LYS A 123 8.48 14.51 6.02
N GLN A 124 7.45 14.12 5.27
CA GLN A 124 6.14 13.82 5.88
C GLN A 124 5.85 12.34 6.01
N GLN A 125 6.48 11.44 5.25
CA GLN A 125 6.28 9.99 5.34
C GLN A 125 7.33 9.31 6.22
N ILE A 126 8.58 9.76 6.11
CA ILE A 126 9.72 9.22 6.87
C ILE A 126 9.91 9.96 8.21
N ALA A 127 9.39 11.18 8.38
CA ALA A 127 9.39 11.83 9.71
C ALA A 127 8.07 11.66 10.47
N GLN A 128 6.95 11.45 9.77
CA GLN A 128 5.64 11.20 10.37
C GLN A 128 4.96 10.01 9.68
N PRO A 129 5.03 8.78 10.21
CA PRO A 129 4.42 7.63 9.56
C PRO A 129 2.95 7.89 9.23
N MET A 130 2.61 8.01 7.94
CA MET A 130 1.24 8.29 7.48
C MET A 130 0.91 7.44 6.27
N HIS A 131 -0.16 6.65 6.28
CA HIS A 131 -0.57 6.02 5.01
C HIS A 131 -1.04 7.05 3.98
N PHE A 132 -0.95 6.64 2.71
CA PHE A 132 -1.47 7.38 1.59
C PHE A 132 -2.54 6.60 0.84
N LYS A 133 -3.24 7.32 -0.04
CA LYS A 133 -4.27 6.76 -0.91
C LYS A 133 -3.74 6.60 -2.31
N ASP A 134 -4.00 5.43 -2.87
CA ASP A 134 -3.68 5.11 -4.26
C ASP A 134 -4.59 5.92 -5.19
N LEU A 135 -3.97 6.46 -6.22
CA LEU A 135 -4.67 7.14 -7.31
C LEU A 135 -4.51 6.39 -8.63
N VAL A 136 -4.21 5.10 -8.54
CA VAL A 136 -4.00 4.23 -9.69
C VAL A 136 -5.32 3.51 -10.00
N SER A 137 -5.41 2.99 -11.23
CA SER A 137 -6.61 2.56 -11.96
C SER A 137 -7.76 1.93 -11.13
N PRO A 138 -9.01 1.98 -11.62
CA PRO A 138 -10.12 1.31 -10.96
C PRO A 138 -9.83 -0.17 -10.63
N ARG A 139 -9.08 -0.87 -11.48
CA ARG A 139 -8.67 -2.27 -11.30
C ARG A 139 -7.69 -2.47 -10.16
N HIS A 140 -6.78 -1.52 -9.93
CA HIS A 140 -5.90 -1.51 -8.77
C HIS A 140 -6.72 -1.31 -7.48
N GLY A 141 -7.71 -0.41 -7.49
CA GLY A 141 -8.63 -0.18 -6.38
C GLY A 141 -8.08 0.78 -5.30
N GLU A 142 -8.97 1.52 -4.64
CA GLU A 142 -8.60 2.63 -3.74
C GLU A 142 -8.05 2.22 -2.35
N PHE A 143 -8.14 0.93 -2.00
CA PHE A 143 -7.83 0.42 -0.67
C PHE A 143 -6.79 -0.70 -0.68
N THR A 144 -6.30 -1.10 -1.85
CA THR A 144 -5.56 -2.35 -2.00
C THR A 144 -4.23 -2.30 -1.28
N HIS A 145 -3.42 -1.25 -1.47
CA HIS A 145 -2.18 -1.13 -0.71
C HIS A 145 -2.41 -0.99 0.79
N ARG A 146 -3.47 -0.29 1.23
CA ARG A 146 -3.82 -0.23 2.66
C ARG A 146 -4.19 -1.60 3.23
N ILE A 147 -4.83 -2.47 2.45
CA ILE A 147 -5.14 -3.85 2.85
C ILE A 147 -3.87 -4.70 2.86
N GLN A 148 -2.97 -4.56 1.89
CA GLN A 148 -1.67 -5.23 1.92
C GLN A 148 -0.85 -4.80 3.15
N TRP A 149 -0.85 -3.51 3.50
CA TRP A 149 -0.23 -3.01 4.73
C TRP A 149 -0.90 -3.54 5.99
N TYR A 150 -2.22 -3.68 6.00
CA TYR A 150 -2.94 -4.31 7.10
C TYR A 150 -2.47 -5.76 7.32
N ILE A 151 -2.32 -6.54 6.25
CA ILE A 151 -1.79 -7.93 6.29
C ILE A 151 -0.33 -7.96 6.76
N LEU A 152 0.48 -6.99 6.31
CA LEU A 152 1.85 -6.85 6.79
C LEU A 152 1.85 -6.59 8.31
N TYR A 153 1.05 -5.63 8.76
CA TYR A 153 0.94 -5.24 10.16
C TYR A 153 0.49 -6.41 11.05
N SER A 154 -0.54 -7.15 10.66
CA SER A 154 -1.02 -8.29 11.46
C SER A 154 0.04 -9.38 11.64
N THR A 155 0.98 -9.48 10.70
CA THR A 155 2.10 -10.42 10.75
C THR A 155 3.23 -9.97 11.68
N ILE A 156 3.38 -8.66 11.88
CA ILE A 156 4.45 -8.07 12.71
C ILE A 156 3.92 -7.26 13.89
N LYS A 157 2.67 -7.52 14.29
CA LYS A 157 1.96 -6.75 15.34
C LYS A 157 2.69 -6.73 16.69
N ASP A 158 3.49 -7.75 16.96
CA ASP A 158 4.25 -7.89 18.22
C ASP A 158 5.62 -7.20 18.14
N MET A 159 5.98 -6.65 16.98
CA MET A 159 7.22 -5.91 16.78
C MET A 159 7.13 -4.50 17.42
N PRO A 160 8.21 -4.01 18.05
CA PRO A 160 8.27 -2.62 18.49
C PRO A 160 7.97 -1.65 17.34
N PHE A 161 7.17 -0.63 17.59
CA PHE A 161 6.79 0.35 16.57
C PHE A 161 8.00 0.99 15.88
N SER A 162 9.10 1.24 16.61
CA SER A 162 10.34 1.77 16.05
C SER A 162 10.96 0.86 14.98
N SER A 163 10.88 -0.46 15.15
CA SER A 163 11.37 -1.44 14.17
C SER A 163 10.44 -1.54 12.97
N PHE A 164 9.12 -1.56 13.20
CA PHE A 164 8.13 -1.51 12.13
C PHE A 164 8.24 -0.22 11.31
N PHE A 165 8.47 0.91 11.98
CA PHE A 165 8.65 2.19 11.32
C PHE A 165 9.87 2.20 10.40
N ARG A 166 10.99 1.60 10.84
CA ARG A 166 12.18 1.42 9.99
C ARG A 166 11.90 0.55 8.77
N ILE A 167 11.08 -0.49 8.93
CA ILE A 167 10.59 -1.32 7.81
C ILE A 167 9.80 -0.46 6.83
N TYR A 168 8.79 0.25 7.32
CA TYR A 168 7.92 1.11 6.52
C TYR A 168 8.71 2.17 5.76
N ALA A 169 9.57 2.92 6.46
CA ALA A 169 10.42 3.95 5.88
C ALA A 169 11.39 3.36 4.85
N GLY A 170 11.98 2.19 5.12
CA GLY A 170 12.87 1.52 4.17
C GLY A 170 12.16 1.14 2.88
N ILE A 171 10.95 0.57 2.95
CA ILE A 171 10.17 0.23 1.75
C ILE A 171 9.85 1.48 0.94
N LEU A 172 9.47 2.58 1.59
CA LEU A 172 9.13 3.83 0.87
C LEU A 172 10.33 4.60 0.36
N GLN A 173 11.50 4.45 0.98
CA GLN A 173 12.73 5.09 0.54
C GLN A 173 13.28 4.48 -0.75
N TYR A 174 12.99 3.20 -0.99
CA TYR A 174 13.49 2.45 -2.14
C TYR A 174 12.31 1.98 -3.00
N THR A 175 12.07 2.70 -4.09
CA THR A 175 10.99 2.44 -5.06
C THR A 175 10.92 0.97 -5.51
N GLU A 176 12.08 0.34 -5.69
CA GLU A 176 12.18 -1.04 -6.13
C GLU A 176 11.72 -2.02 -5.03
N LEU A 177 11.89 -1.68 -3.75
CA LEU A 177 11.32 -2.48 -2.66
C LEU A 177 9.80 -2.35 -2.62
N TRP A 178 9.28 -1.14 -2.88
CA TRP A 178 7.84 -0.95 -3.03
C TRP A 178 7.28 -1.83 -4.15
N ASP A 179 7.91 -1.82 -5.33
CA ASP A 179 7.51 -2.63 -6.48
C ASP A 179 7.59 -4.14 -6.18
N VAL A 180 8.67 -4.57 -5.50
CA VAL A 180 8.85 -5.99 -5.13
C VAL A 180 7.78 -6.47 -4.16
N PHE A 181 7.37 -5.63 -3.19
CA PHE A 181 6.53 -6.03 -2.07
C PHE A 181 5.04 -5.75 -2.25
N PHE A 182 4.68 -4.67 -2.93
CA PHE A 182 3.30 -4.17 -2.94
C PHE A 182 2.78 -3.81 -4.32
N ASP A 183 3.65 -3.59 -5.30
CA ASP A 183 3.29 -3.03 -6.61
C ASP A 183 3.88 -3.81 -7.81
N ARG A 184 3.87 -5.15 -7.71
CA ARG A 184 4.29 -6.01 -8.82
C ARG A 184 3.36 -5.85 -10.01
N THR A 185 3.90 -5.93 -11.23
CA THR A 185 3.10 -5.80 -12.46
C THR A 185 2.80 -7.16 -13.11
N GLU A 186 1.71 -7.25 -13.86
CA GLU A 186 1.38 -8.46 -14.66
C GLU A 186 2.24 -8.58 -15.94
N THR A 187 2.77 -7.45 -16.42
CA THR A 187 3.52 -7.30 -17.67
C THR A 187 5.00 -7.64 -17.52
N ALA A 188 5.74 -7.67 -18.64
CA ALA A 188 7.18 -7.90 -18.63
C ALA A 188 7.91 -6.74 -17.93
N SER A 189 8.17 -6.89 -16.63
CA SER A 189 8.97 -6.02 -15.79
C SER A 189 9.94 -6.84 -14.94
N ASP A 190 10.96 -6.19 -14.36
CA ASP A 190 11.89 -6.81 -13.41
C ASP A 190 11.18 -7.35 -12.15
N HIS A 191 9.96 -6.87 -11.86
CA HIS A 191 9.18 -7.18 -10.67
C HIS A 191 7.82 -7.78 -11.03
N ARG A 192 7.80 -8.68 -12.02
CA ARG A 192 6.58 -9.35 -12.47
C ARG A 192 5.94 -10.21 -11.37
N ALA A 193 4.61 -10.22 -11.36
CA ALA A 193 3.81 -11.17 -10.58
C ALA A 193 4.21 -12.62 -10.92
N THR A 194 4.42 -13.41 -9.88
CA THR A 194 4.91 -14.80 -10.01
C THR A 194 3.80 -15.81 -10.29
N SER A 195 2.54 -15.44 -10.04
CA SER A 195 1.36 -16.24 -10.33
C SER A 195 0.11 -15.35 -10.43
N GLY A 196 -1.01 -15.90 -10.89
CA GLY A 196 -2.31 -15.21 -10.89
C GLY A 196 -2.88 -14.91 -9.50
N TYR A 197 -2.22 -15.40 -8.43
CA TYR A 197 -2.57 -15.14 -7.04
C TYR A 197 -1.44 -14.45 -6.28
N ASP A 198 -0.47 -13.85 -6.98
CA ASP A 198 0.58 -13.07 -6.35
C ASP A 198 0.00 -11.72 -5.89
N PHE A 199 -0.43 -11.65 -4.63
CA PHE A 199 -1.09 -10.47 -4.07
C PHE A 199 -0.13 -9.34 -3.72
N ARG A 200 1.14 -9.45 -4.10
CA ARG A 200 2.05 -8.29 -4.22
C ARG A 200 1.76 -7.50 -5.49
N CYS A 201 0.99 -8.06 -6.44
CA CYS A 201 0.38 -7.31 -7.52
C CYS A 201 -1.02 -6.82 -7.08
N PRO A 202 -1.24 -5.51 -6.96
CA PRO A 202 -2.46 -4.95 -6.41
C PRO A 202 -3.67 -5.19 -7.32
N GLU A 203 -3.51 -5.20 -8.65
CA GLU A 203 -4.59 -5.52 -9.59
C GLU A 203 -5.10 -6.95 -9.38
N LEU A 204 -4.20 -7.94 -9.34
CA LEU A 204 -4.56 -9.34 -9.09
C LEU A 204 -5.22 -9.50 -7.73
N PHE A 205 -4.70 -8.80 -6.71
CA PHE A 205 -5.27 -8.88 -5.37
C PHE A 205 -6.67 -8.28 -5.30
N ASN A 206 -6.88 -7.09 -5.88
CA ASN A 206 -8.18 -6.44 -5.89
C ASN A 206 -9.20 -7.19 -6.76
N ASP A 207 -8.77 -7.79 -7.86
CA ASP A 207 -9.61 -8.68 -8.67
C ASP A 207 -10.07 -9.89 -7.85
N TRP A 208 -9.15 -10.55 -7.15
CA TRP A 208 -9.50 -11.67 -6.27
C TRP A 208 -10.39 -11.25 -5.10
N LEU A 209 -10.09 -10.13 -4.43
CA LEU A 209 -10.87 -9.62 -3.30
C LEU A 209 -12.34 -9.35 -3.67
N ARG A 210 -12.61 -9.00 -4.92
CA ARG A 210 -13.96 -8.77 -5.46
C ARG A 210 -14.58 -10.03 -6.07
N GLY A 211 -13.77 -11.06 -6.30
CA GLY A 211 -14.16 -12.31 -6.94
C GLY A 211 -15.04 -13.21 -6.07
N PRO A 212 -15.59 -14.29 -6.66
CA PRO A 212 -16.54 -15.18 -6.00
C PRO A 212 -15.97 -15.87 -4.77
N ASP A 213 -14.71 -16.31 -4.81
CA ASP A 213 -14.06 -17.03 -3.71
C ASP A 213 -13.90 -16.13 -2.47
N SER A 214 -13.44 -14.89 -2.69
CA SER A 214 -13.33 -13.91 -1.62
C SER A 214 -14.71 -13.52 -1.11
N LYS A 215 -15.68 -13.31 -2.00
CA LYS A 215 -17.07 -12.97 -1.61
C LYS A 215 -17.73 -14.06 -0.75
N ALA A 216 -17.42 -15.33 -0.98
CA ALA A 216 -17.93 -16.42 -0.16
C ALA A 216 -17.35 -16.41 1.27
N LYS A 217 -16.10 -15.96 1.45
CA LYS A 217 -15.38 -15.96 2.74
C LYS A 217 -15.49 -14.62 3.49
N PHE A 218 -15.45 -13.51 2.76
CA PHE A 218 -15.36 -12.14 3.23
C PHE A 218 -16.44 -11.26 2.57
N PRO A 219 -17.73 -11.60 2.74
CA PRO A 219 -18.81 -10.99 1.96
C PRO A 219 -18.90 -9.47 2.13
N LEU A 220 -18.66 -8.94 3.33
CA LEU A 220 -18.77 -7.49 3.58
C LEU A 220 -17.59 -6.74 2.95
N LEU A 221 -16.37 -7.25 3.09
CA LEU A 221 -15.19 -6.68 2.44
C LEU A 221 -15.34 -6.67 0.92
N SER A 222 -15.69 -7.82 0.31
CA SER A 222 -15.86 -7.94 -1.14
C SER A 222 -16.95 -7.00 -1.66
N GLU A 223 -18.08 -6.89 -0.96
CA GLU A 223 -19.16 -5.97 -1.33
C GLU A 223 -18.69 -4.51 -1.29
N ILE A 224 -17.97 -4.09 -0.24
CA ILE A 224 -17.43 -2.74 -0.14
C ILE A 224 -16.50 -2.45 -1.33
N LEU A 225 -15.58 -3.35 -1.64
CA LEU A 225 -14.59 -3.16 -2.71
C LEU A 225 -15.23 -3.17 -4.10
N ALA A 226 -16.15 -4.10 -4.38
CA ALA A 226 -16.90 -4.14 -5.64
C ALA A 226 -17.68 -2.83 -5.89
N ASN A 227 -18.31 -2.31 -4.83
CA ASN A 227 -19.02 -1.05 -4.88
C ASN A 227 -18.09 0.15 -5.16
N ARG A 228 -16.85 0.13 -4.65
CA ARG A 228 -15.83 1.15 -4.98
C ARG A 228 -15.39 1.03 -6.43
N PHE A 229 -15.14 -0.18 -6.89
CA PHE A 229 -14.74 -0.47 -8.28
C PHE A 229 -15.79 0.06 -9.26
N ASN A 230 -17.07 -0.33 -9.11
CA ASN A 230 -18.15 0.08 -10.01
C ASN A 230 -18.32 1.61 -10.05
N LYS A 231 -18.10 2.30 -8.92
CA LYS A 231 -18.15 3.77 -8.87
C LYS A 231 -16.98 4.42 -9.63
N ARG A 232 -15.89 3.72 -9.88
CA ARG A 232 -14.64 4.24 -10.44
C ARG A 232 -14.32 3.75 -11.84
N GLU A 233 -14.87 2.62 -12.25
CA GLU A 233 -14.65 2.03 -13.58
C GLU A 233 -14.90 3.03 -14.72
N ASN A 234 -15.90 3.90 -14.55
CA ASN A 234 -16.25 4.93 -15.54
C ASN A 234 -15.76 6.35 -15.19
N TYR A 235 -14.86 6.50 -14.21
CA TYR A 235 -14.29 7.80 -13.85
C TYR A 235 -12.94 7.99 -14.51
N SER A 236 -12.76 9.06 -15.29
CA SER A 236 -11.43 9.49 -15.73
C SER A 236 -10.61 9.98 -14.52
N ALA A 237 -9.30 9.71 -14.55
CA ALA A 237 -8.38 10.18 -13.52
C ALA A 237 -8.41 11.72 -13.44
N GLU A 238 -8.54 12.36 -14.60
CA GLU A 238 -8.69 13.79 -14.79
C GLU A 238 -9.90 14.36 -14.04
N ASP A 239 -11.10 13.79 -14.25
CA ASP A 239 -12.31 14.25 -13.56
C ASP A 239 -12.24 13.97 -12.05
N TYR A 240 -11.59 12.89 -11.65
CA TYR A 240 -11.38 12.60 -10.24
C TYR A 240 -10.50 13.65 -9.57
N LEU A 241 -9.36 13.98 -10.19
CA LEU A 241 -8.42 14.99 -9.71
C LEU A 241 -9.02 16.40 -9.74
N ALA A 242 -9.72 16.75 -10.81
CA ALA A 242 -10.42 18.03 -10.93
C ALA A 242 -11.42 18.24 -9.79
N LYS A 243 -12.25 17.23 -9.51
CA LYS A 243 -13.23 17.27 -8.41
C LYS A 243 -12.55 17.32 -7.05
N LYS A 244 -11.36 16.76 -6.91
CA LYS A 244 -10.62 16.70 -5.64
C LYS A 244 -9.88 17.99 -5.32
N ILE A 245 -9.19 18.55 -6.30
CA ILE A 245 -8.31 19.70 -6.13
C ILE A 245 -9.13 20.99 -6.30
N TYR A 246 -9.92 21.08 -7.35
CA TYR A 246 -10.62 22.31 -7.75
C TYR A 246 -12.14 22.27 -7.49
N ARG A 247 -12.67 21.15 -6.98
CA ARG A 247 -14.10 20.96 -6.70
C ARG A 247 -15.02 21.19 -7.90
N THR A 248 -14.53 20.92 -9.12
CA THR A 248 -15.28 21.06 -10.38
C THR A 248 -14.93 19.93 -11.36
N ASP A 249 -15.65 19.82 -12.47
CA ASP A 249 -15.38 18.84 -13.52
C ASP A 249 -14.16 19.26 -14.35
N PHE A 250 -13.38 18.29 -14.86
CA PHE A 250 -12.15 18.58 -15.61
C PHE A 250 -12.42 19.46 -16.84
N LYS A 251 -13.52 19.21 -17.54
CA LYS A 251 -13.96 20.01 -18.69
C LYS A 251 -14.19 21.50 -18.40
N LYS A 252 -14.46 21.86 -17.13
CA LYS A 252 -14.73 23.24 -16.69
C LYS A 252 -13.48 23.98 -16.24
N LEU A 253 -12.33 23.31 -16.20
CA LEU A 253 -11.06 23.92 -15.80
C LEU A 253 -10.46 24.76 -16.92
N GLY A 254 -9.73 25.81 -16.54
CA GLY A 254 -8.88 26.55 -17.47
C GLY A 254 -7.64 25.74 -17.85
N GLU A 255 -7.00 26.11 -18.96
CA GLU A 255 -5.84 25.40 -19.50
C GLU A 255 -4.68 25.18 -18.49
N PRO A 256 -4.30 26.18 -17.65
CA PRO A 256 -3.27 25.96 -16.65
C PRO A 256 -3.62 24.88 -15.61
N GLN A 257 -4.90 24.77 -15.24
CA GLN A 257 -5.38 23.77 -14.28
C GLN A 257 -5.48 22.38 -14.91
N LYS A 258 -5.87 22.32 -16.18
CA LYS A 258 -5.86 21.06 -16.95
C LYS A 258 -4.45 20.53 -17.09
N ASN A 259 -3.50 21.38 -17.49
CA ASN A 259 -2.09 21.03 -17.60
C ASN A 259 -1.51 20.57 -16.27
N ALA A 260 -1.87 21.22 -15.15
CA ALA A 260 -1.45 20.77 -13.82
C ALA A 260 -1.98 19.37 -13.49
N ILE A 261 -3.24 19.05 -13.85
CA ILE A 261 -3.81 17.72 -13.65
C ILE A 261 -3.16 16.68 -14.56
N SER A 262 -3.02 16.95 -15.86
CA SER A 262 -2.38 16.04 -16.80
C SER A 262 -0.95 15.75 -16.40
N LYS A 263 -0.18 16.79 -16.06
CA LYS A 263 1.16 16.64 -15.50
C LYS A 263 1.14 15.82 -14.22
N SER A 264 0.14 15.99 -13.35
CA SER A 264 0.05 15.15 -12.14
C SER A 264 -0.22 13.68 -12.46
N ILE A 265 -1.01 13.39 -13.50
CA ILE A 265 -1.27 12.02 -13.98
C ILE A 265 -0.02 11.40 -14.58
N GLU A 266 0.72 12.16 -15.38
CA GLU A 266 2.02 11.76 -15.93
C GLU A 266 3.05 11.59 -14.82
N ASP A 267 3.18 12.56 -13.91
CA ASP A 267 4.08 12.54 -12.77
C ASP A 267 3.74 11.34 -11.88
N MET A 268 2.48 11.01 -11.63
CA MET A 268 2.12 9.79 -10.89
C MET A 268 2.50 8.53 -11.67
N SER A 269 2.24 8.48 -12.98
CA SER A 269 2.60 7.32 -13.82
C SER A 269 4.12 7.15 -13.96
N SER A 270 4.88 8.24 -13.80
CA SER A 270 6.35 8.29 -13.87
C SER A 270 7.05 8.37 -12.51
N TYR A 271 6.34 8.61 -11.41
CA TYR A 271 6.87 8.45 -10.05
C TYR A 271 7.14 6.97 -9.76
N TYR A 272 6.40 6.08 -10.43
CA TYR A 272 6.71 4.65 -10.54
C TYR A 272 7.85 4.34 -11.55
N MET A 273 8.52 5.36 -12.11
CA MET A 273 9.65 5.27 -13.04
C MET A 273 10.81 6.20 -12.61
N TYR A 274 10.95 6.51 -11.31
CA TYR A 274 12.06 7.35 -10.85
C TYR A 274 13.37 6.58 -10.75
N ASP A 275 14.01 6.45 -11.91
CA ASP A 275 15.39 6.03 -12.06
C ASP A 275 16.34 7.17 -11.58
N ASN A 276 17.23 6.86 -10.65
CA ASN A 276 18.52 7.52 -10.45
C ASN A 276 18.63 9.02 -10.03
N LYS A 277 17.83 9.53 -9.06
CA LYS A 277 18.15 10.84 -8.42
C LYS A 277 18.37 10.87 -6.90
N ILE A 278 18.41 9.71 -6.23
CA ILE A 278 18.82 9.62 -4.80
C ILE A 278 20.32 9.30 -4.67
N THR A 279 21.18 9.98 -5.43
CA THR A 279 22.65 9.86 -5.30
C THR A 279 23.35 11.16 -4.94
N THR A 280 22.62 12.25 -4.69
CA THR A 280 23.22 13.57 -4.38
C THR A 280 23.09 14.08 -2.95
N TYR A 281 22.54 13.31 -2.00
CA TYR A 281 22.83 13.56 -0.57
C TYR A 281 24.09 12.80 -0.13
N LYS A 282 25.20 13.13 -0.77
CA LYS A 282 26.53 12.87 -0.22
C LYS A 282 26.84 13.97 0.79
N LYS A 283 27.23 13.52 1.99
CA LYS A 283 28.14 14.18 2.94
C LYS A 283 27.89 15.68 3.16
N GLU A 284 27.18 16.00 4.22
CA GLU A 284 27.60 17.07 5.12
C GLU A 284 27.03 16.81 6.52
N ASN A 285 27.95 16.88 7.49
CA ASN A 285 27.89 16.55 8.92
C ASN A 285 28.12 15.08 9.30
#